data_AF-A0AB39K9B8-F1
#
_entry.id   AF-A0AB39K9B8-F1
#
_cell.length_a   1.000
_cell.length_b   1.000
_cell.length_c   1.000
_cell.angle_alpha   90.00
_cell.angle_beta   90.00
_cell.angle_gamma   90.00
#
_symmetry.space_group_name_H-M   'P 1'
#
loop_
_entity.id
_entity.type
_entity.pdbx_description
1 polymer ?
#
loop_
_entity_poly.entity_id
_entity_poly.type
_entity_poly.pdbx_seq_one_letter_code
_entity_poly.pdbx_strand_id
1 'polypeptide(L)' 'MELFKLEKRLMNHSIHFGENPLVILSNFSHSALKQGWSQAEVESVISEASQGDYMKLIRTLRAYTLI' A
#
# COMPACT_ATOMS: atom_id res chain seq x y z
N MET A 1 0.92 13.94 14.94
CA MET A 1 1.92 13.20 14.14
C MET A 1 1.26 12.82 12.82
N GLU A 2 1.20 13.70 11.83
CA GLU A 2 0.34 13.48 10.63
C GLU A 2 0.95 13.95 9.29
N LEU A 3 2.26 14.17 9.21
CA LEU A 3 2.88 14.76 8.02
C LEU A 3 3.68 13.78 7.13
N PHE A 4 4.00 12.57 7.60
CA PHE A 4 4.83 11.62 6.84
C PHE A 4 4.07 10.77 5.81
N LYS A 5 2.72 10.76 5.82
CA LYS A 5 1.94 9.85 4.97
C LYS A 5 1.91 10.22 3.47
N LEU A 6 2.31 11.44 3.10
CA LEU A 6 2.03 11.98 1.76
C LEU A 6 3.22 12.09 0.81
N GLU A 7 4.46 12.01 1.29
CA GLU A 7 5.64 12.25 0.43
C GLU A 7 6.04 11.06 -0.43
N LYS A 8 5.74 9.82 -0.01
CA LYS A 8 6.02 8.63 -0.81
C LYS A 8 4.74 8.04 -1.36
N ARG A 9 4.57 8.20 -2.66
CA ARG A 9 3.53 7.52 -3.44
C ARG A 9 4.19 6.56 -4.40
N LEU A 10 3.66 5.35 -4.45
CA LEU A 10 4.03 4.33 -5.40
C LEU A 10 3.60 4.79 -6.80
N MET A 11 4.58 5.02 -7.67
CA MET A 11 4.34 5.34 -9.08
C MET A 11 4.10 4.05 -9.88
N ASN A 12 3.19 4.07 -10.84
CA ASN A 12 2.88 2.94 -11.74
C ASN A 12 2.48 1.64 -11.02
N HIS A 13 1.78 1.74 -9.88
CA HIS A 13 1.25 0.57 -9.18
C HIS A 13 -0.27 0.51 -9.30
N SER A 14 -0.75 -0.34 -10.21
CA SER A 14 -2.18 -0.59 -10.39
C SER A 14 -2.66 -1.61 -9.36
N ILE A 15 -3.61 -1.20 -8.52
CA ILE A 15 -4.31 -2.11 -7.61
C ILE A 15 -5.55 -2.63 -8.33
N HIS A 16 -5.57 -3.92 -8.66
CA HIS A 16 -6.73 -4.53 -9.31
C HIS A 16 -7.75 -4.98 -8.25
N PHE A 17 -8.96 -4.43 -8.38
CA PHE A 17 -10.08 -4.80 -7.54
C PHE A 17 -10.59 -6.19 -7.93
N GLY A 18 -10.75 -7.08 -6.94
CA GLY A 18 -11.11 -8.50 -7.14
C GLY A 18 -9.95 -9.47 -6.97
N GLU A 19 -8.70 -8.99 -6.88
CA GLU A 19 -7.56 -9.83 -6.52
C GLU A 19 -7.59 -10.21 -5.03
N ASN A 20 -6.95 -11.34 -4.70
CA ASN A 20 -6.82 -11.79 -3.32
C ASN A 20 -6.05 -10.73 -2.48
N PRO A 21 -6.55 -10.36 -1.29
CA PRO A 21 -5.90 -9.38 -0.43
C PRO A 21 -4.40 -9.65 -0.18
N LEU A 22 -4.01 -10.92 -0.02
CA LEU A 22 -2.60 -11.29 0.19
C LEU A 22 -1.74 -11.01 -1.06
N VAL A 23 -2.29 -11.21 -2.25
CA VAL A 23 -1.62 -10.93 -3.53
C VAL A 23 -1.43 -9.42 -3.68
N ILE A 24 -2.46 -8.63 -3.37
CA ILE A 24 -2.39 -7.17 -3.41
C ILE A 24 -1.32 -6.64 -2.44
N LEU A 25 -1.29 -7.15 -1.20
CA LEU A 25 -0.28 -6.74 -0.20
C LEU A 25 1.13 -7.15 -0.64
N SER A 26 1.29 -8.34 -1.20
CA SER A 26 2.59 -8.82 -1.70
C SER A 26 3.08 -7.97 -2.88
N ASN A 27 2.20 -7.63 -3.81
CA ASN A 27 2.50 -6.77 -4.95
C ASN A 27 2.87 -5.35 -4.51
N PHE A 28 2.12 -4.79 -3.55
CA PHE A 28 2.41 -3.48 -2.96
C PHE A 28 3.78 -3.48 -2.28
N SER A 29 4.03 -4.47 -1.40
CA SER A 29 5.29 -4.62 -0.68
C SER A 29 6.48 -4.70 -1.64
N HIS A 30 6.40 -5.57 -2.64
CA HIS A 30 7.45 -5.74 -3.64
C HIS A 30 7.72 -4.45 -4.42
N SER A 31 6.66 -3.75 -4.81
CA SER A 31 6.77 -2.50 -5.56
C SER A 31 7.31 -1.36 -4.70
N ALA A 32 6.89 -1.26 -3.45
CA ALA A 32 7.35 -0.26 -2.49
C ALA A 32 8.85 -0.42 -2.20
N LEU A 33 9.28 -1.65 -1.89
CA LEU A 33 10.69 -1.96 -1.65
C LEU A 33 11.55 -1.62 -2.88
N LYS A 34 11.05 -1.95 -4.09
CA LYS A 34 11.72 -1.61 -5.35
C LYS A 34 11.86 -0.10 -5.58
N GLN A 35 10.93 0.70 -5.04
CA GLN A 35 10.97 2.17 -5.11
C GLN A 35 11.70 2.81 -3.92
N GLY A 36 12.45 2.03 -3.13
CA GLY A 36 13.27 2.55 -2.04
C GLY A 36 12.46 2.88 -0.77
N TRP A 37 11.32 2.23 -0.58
CA TRP A 37 10.65 2.24 0.72
C TRP A 37 11.39 1.32 1.68
N SER A 38 11.42 1.71 2.95
CA SER A 38 11.91 0.85 4.01
C SER A 38 10.89 -0.22 4.38
N GLN A 39 11.37 -1.35 4.89
CA GLN A 39 10.51 -2.44 5.34
C GLN A 39 9.51 -1.96 6.41
N ALA A 40 9.94 -1.08 7.33
CA ALA A 40 9.07 -0.51 8.36
C ALA A 40 7.93 0.35 7.79
N GLU A 41 8.19 1.15 6.75
CA GLU A 41 7.15 1.92 6.06
C GLU A 41 6.13 0.98 5.40
N VAL A 42 6.61 -0.07 4.73
CA VAL A 42 5.76 -1.07 4.07
C VAL A 42 4.90 -1.82 5.09
N GLU A 43 5.50 -2.30 6.18
CA GLU A 43 4.77 -2.98 7.25
C GLU A 43 3.71 -2.08 7.89
N SER A 44 4.02 -0.80 8.09
CA SER A 44 3.05 0.17 8.62
C SER A 44 1.82 0.30 7.70
N VAL A 45 2.01 0.41 6.38
CA VAL A 45 0.90 0.49 5.42
C VAL A 45 0.12 -0.82 5.35
N ILE A 46 0.81 -1.98 5.37
CA ILE A 46 0.17 -3.30 5.36
C ILE A 46 -0.65 -3.51 6.63
N SER A 47 -0.11 -3.16 7.80
CA SER A 47 -0.82 -3.21 9.07
C SER A 47 -2.05 -2.31 9.05
N GLU A 48 -1.95 -1.08 8.53
CA GLU A 48 -3.12 -0.21 8.40
C GLU A 48 -4.17 -0.74 7.43
N ALA A 49 -3.74 -1.29 6.28
CA ALA A 49 -4.61 -1.84 5.26
C ALA A 49 -5.31 -3.14 5.71
N SER A 50 -4.66 -3.95 6.55
CA SER A 50 -5.19 -5.21 7.09
C SER A 50 -6.17 -5.02 8.27
N GLN A 51 -6.25 -3.83 8.87
CA GLN A 51 -7.12 -3.52 10.01
C GLN A 51 -8.58 -3.23 9.61
N GLY A 52 -9.15 -4.01 8.70
CA GLY A 52 -10.56 -3.92 8.34
C GLY A 52 -10.92 -4.72 7.09
N ASP A 53 -12.06 -4.37 6.48
CA ASP A 53 -12.56 -5.08 5.31
C ASP A 53 -11.73 -4.83 4.05
N TYR A 54 -11.89 -5.69 3.05
CA TYR A 54 -11.25 -5.57 1.74
C TYR A 54 -11.35 -4.16 1.14
N MET A 55 -12.49 -3.49 1.31
CA MET A 55 -12.70 -2.11 0.85
C MET A 55 -11.79 -1.10 1.55
N LYS A 56 -11.50 -1.30 2.84
CA LYS A 56 -10.54 -0.47 3.59
C LYS A 56 -9.13 -0.72 3.09
N LEU A 57 -8.75 -1.97 2.86
CA LEU A 57 -7.45 -2.34 2.26
C LEU A 57 -7.22 -1.61 0.94
N ILE A 58 -8.19 -1.68 0.01
CA ILE A 58 -8.09 -1.01 -1.29
C ILE A 58 -8.01 0.50 -1.14
N ARG A 59 -8.81 1.10 -0.25
CA ARG A 59 -8.78 2.55 0.01
C ARG A 59 -7.45 3.02 0.57
N THR A 60 -6.92 2.33 1.57
CA THR A 60 -5.62 2.63 2.18
C THR A 60 -4.53 2.57 1.14
N LEU A 61 -4.43 1.46 0.40
CA LEU A 61 -3.39 1.30 -0.61
C LEU A 61 -3.52 2.33 -1.75
N ARG A 62 -4.76 2.66 -2.17
CA ARG A 62 -4.99 3.73 -3.16
C ARG A 62 -4.51 5.11 -2.70
N ALA A 63 -4.54 5.40 -1.39
CA ALA A 63 -4.00 6.65 -0.87
C ALA A 63 -2.46 6.75 -1.06
N TYR A 64 -1.79 5.60 -1.16
CA TYR A 64 -0.34 5.48 -1.36
C TYR A 64 0.06 5.20 -2.81
N THR A 65 -0.88 5.08 -3.76
CA THR A 65 -0.59 4.89 -5.18
C THR A 65 -1.03 6.10 -5.99
N LEU A 66 -0.16 6.65 -6.82
CA LEU A 66 -0.54 7.61 -7.86
C LEU A 66 -0.96 6.82 -9.10
N ILE A 67 -2.22 6.99 -9.51
CA ILE A 67 -2.77 6.50 -10.78
C ILE A 67 -2.64 7.62 -11.82
#